data_AF-A0A183NII3-F1
#
_entry.id   AF-A0A183NII3-F1
#
_cell.length_a   1.000
_cell.length_b   1.000
_cell.length_c   1.000
_cell.angle_alpha   90.00
_cell.angle_beta   90.00
_cell.angle_gamma   90.00
#
_symmetry.space_group_name_H-M   'P 1'
#
loop_
_entity.id
_entity.type
_entity.pdbx_description
1 polymer ?
#
loop_
_entity_poly.entity_id
_entity_poly.type
_entity_poly.pdbx_seq_one_letter_code
_entity_poly.pdbx_strand_id
1 'polypeptide(L)'
;MLPTDEECEAIMKAKAEQDGLPLGQAEQFLVTLSAISHLKPRLELWLFKLDYEQNEKEIAEPLNDLKQAVIELINCKTLRYILSVLLSIGNFLNGSTARGFTLDYLGRLPEVKDTKYKNSLLHHVFLYRSFVYFVSYSDLHSELGALCRCHRVDWDELPKRLEKLETDSKRSWEHYRLIFSSEKESNKNINTIKAFYELFILVCSYRTTIIDGIWREKEKVYEILRIEKKHVIECMFNTL
;
A
#
# COMPACT_ATOMS: atom_id res chain seq x y z
N MET A 1 -4.52 -17.40 22.89
CA MET A 1 -3.98 -17.62 24.25
C MET A 1 -2.84 -18.59 24.13
N LEU A 2 -1.65 -18.21 24.61
CA LEU A 2 -0.49 -19.10 24.72
C LEU A 2 -0.44 -19.57 26.19
N PRO A 3 -0.23 -20.87 26.47
CA PRO A 3 0.01 -21.33 27.83
C PRO A 3 1.22 -20.60 28.42
N THR A 4 1.11 -20.08 29.64
CA THR A 4 2.28 -19.54 30.35
C THR A 4 3.12 -20.67 30.94
N ASP A 5 4.41 -20.42 31.15
CA ASP A 5 5.30 -21.39 31.79
C ASP A 5 4.80 -21.72 33.22
N GLU A 6 4.28 -20.71 33.94
CA GLU A 6 3.67 -20.86 35.26
C GLU A 6 2.42 -21.77 35.25
N GLU A 7 1.55 -21.63 34.24
CA GLU A 7 0.37 -22.50 34.08
C GLU A 7 0.78 -23.94 33.77
N CYS A 8 1.81 -24.13 32.93
CA CYS A 8 2.31 -25.46 32.59
C CYS A 8 2.93 -26.16 33.81
N GLU A 9 3.73 -25.45 34.60
CA GLU A 9 4.34 -25.97 35.82
C GLU A 9 3.27 -26.32 36.87
N ALA A 10 2.26 -25.48 37.04
CA ALA A 10 1.15 -25.74 37.96
C ALA A 10 0.37 -27.00 37.57
N ILE A 11 0.09 -27.19 36.27
CA ILE A 11 -0.62 -28.39 35.77
C ILE A 11 0.26 -29.65 35.94
N MET A 12 1.56 -29.56 35.67
CA MET A 12 2.47 -30.69 35.85
C MET A 12 2.61 -31.08 37.33
N LYS A 13 2.67 -30.09 38.22
CA LYS A 13 2.74 -30.31 39.68
C LYS A 13 1.44 -30.92 40.21
N ALA A 14 0.28 -30.41 39.79
CA ALA A 14 -1.02 -30.96 40.17
C ALA A 14 -1.18 -32.41 39.69
N LYS A 15 -0.70 -32.73 38.49
CA LYS A 15 -0.66 -34.11 37.96
C LYS A 15 0.25 -35.04 38.77
N ALA A 16 1.36 -34.54 39.29
CA ALA A 16 2.29 -35.31 40.11
C ALA A 16 1.79 -35.50 41.56
N GLU A 17 1.03 -34.55 42.10
CA GLU A 17 0.46 -34.60 43.46
C GLU A 17 -0.82 -35.46 43.53
N GLN A 18 -1.61 -35.50 42.45
CA GLN A 18 -2.82 -36.31 42.33
C GLN A 18 -2.58 -37.51 41.40
N ASP A 19 -1.74 -38.43 41.84
CA ASP A 19 -1.42 -39.65 41.10
C ASP A 19 -2.71 -40.46 40.83
N GLY A 20 -3.16 -40.50 39.57
CA GLY A 20 -4.32 -41.29 39.11
C GLY A 20 -5.61 -40.54 38.76
N LEU A 21 -5.70 -39.21 38.96
CA LEU A 21 -6.84 -38.41 38.49
C LEU A 21 -6.59 -37.91 37.05
N PRO A 22 -7.51 -38.17 36.09
CA PRO A 22 -7.34 -37.68 34.73
C PRO A 22 -7.52 -36.15 34.69
N LEU A 23 -6.56 -35.46 34.07
CA LEU A 23 -6.65 -34.03 33.76
C LEU A 23 -7.92 -33.74 32.96
N GLY A 24 -8.54 -32.58 33.20
CA GLY A 24 -9.63 -32.08 32.37
C GLY A 24 -9.20 -31.80 30.93
N GLN A 25 -10.14 -31.73 29.99
CA GLN A 25 -9.82 -31.54 28.56
C GLN A 25 -8.99 -30.27 28.29
N ALA A 26 -9.24 -29.17 29.03
CA ALA A 26 -8.49 -27.92 28.90
C ALA A 26 -7.03 -28.08 29.35
N GLU A 27 -6.79 -28.78 30.45
CA GLU A 27 -5.44 -29.03 30.99
C GLU A 27 -4.66 -29.98 30.08
N GLN A 28 -5.32 -31.03 29.55
CA GLN A 28 -4.72 -31.91 28.54
C GLN A 28 -4.30 -31.15 27.28
N PHE A 29 -5.12 -30.18 26.84
CA PHE A 29 -4.79 -29.32 25.70
C PHE A 29 -3.57 -28.44 25.97
N LEU A 30 -3.48 -27.79 27.13
CA LEU A 30 -2.33 -26.94 27.49
C LEU A 30 -1.03 -27.77 27.60
N VAL A 31 -1.09 -28.97 28.19
CA VAL A 31 0.08 -29.88 28.26
C VAL A 31 0.50 -30.36 26.87
N THR A 32 -0.46 -30.60 25.97
CA THR A 32 -0.16 -30.97 24.58
C THR A 32 0.52 -29.82 23.83
N LEU A 33 0.07 -28.59 24.04
CA LEU A 33 0.69 -27.40 23.48
C LEU A 33 2.10 -27.15 24.03
N SER A 34 2.31 -27.33 25.35
CA SER A 34 3.61 -27.12 25.99
C SER A 34 4.67 -28.13 25.53
N ALA A 35 4.25 -29.30 25.06
CA ALA A 35 5.15 -30.30 24.48
C ALA A 35 5.76 -29.87 23.14
N ILE A 36 5.20 -28.86 22.47
CA ILE A 36 5.69 -28.35 21.19
C ILE A 36 6.87 -27.40 21.44
N SER A 37 8.06 -27.74 20.93
CA SER A 37 9.23 -26.90 21.02
C SER A 37 9.02 -25.56 20.31
N HIS A 38 9.43 -24.46 20.97
CA HIS A 38 9.36 -23.12 20.40
C HIS A 38 7.96 -22.74 19.87
N LEU A 39 6.89 -23.11 20.59
CA LEU A 39 5.50 -22.90 20.18
C LEU A 39 5.23 -21.45 19.74
N LYS A 40 5.64 -20.46 20.56
CA LYS A 40 5.42 -19.04 20.24
C LYS A 40 6.10 -18.62 18.92
N PRO A 41 7.42 -18.81 18.72
CA PRO A 41 8.07 -18.59 17.43
C PRO A 41 7.40 -19.29 16.24
N ARG A 42 6.91 -20.53 16.42
CA ARG A 42 6.21 -21.26 15.35
C ARG A 42 4.90 -20.58 14.97
N LEU A 43 4.10 -20.17 15.96
CA LEU A 43 2.83 -19.49 15.72
C LEU A 43 3.05 -18.11 15.08
N GLU A 44 4.04 -17.35 15.55
CA GLU A 44 4.39 -16.06 14.97
C GLU A 44 4.87 -16.20 13.51
N LEU A 45 5.71 -17.21 13.21
CA LEU A 45 6.14 -17.51 11.84
C LEU A 45 4.97 -17.96 10.94
N TRP A 46 4.04 -18.75 11.47
CA TRP A 46 2.83 -19.16 10.73
C TRP A 46 1.90 -17.99 10.45
N LEU A 47 1.67 -17.14 11.44
CA LEU A 47 0.85 -15.94 11.28
C LEU A 47 1.45 -15.02 10.22
N PHE A 48 2.76 -14.74 10.31
CA PHE A 48 3.46 -13.96 9.28
C PHE A 48 3.27 -14.55 7.89
N LYS A 49 3.42 -15.88 7.74
CA LYS A 49 3.22 -16.56 6.45
C LYS A 49 1.79 -16.40 5.91
N LEU A 50 0.77 -16.45 6.77
CA LEU A 50 -0.62 -16.30 6.37
C LEU A 50 -0.94 -14.86 5.91
N ASP A 51 -0.39 -13.87 6.61
CA ASP A 51 -0.71 -12.46 6.38
C ASP A 51 0.19 -11.78 5.35
N TYR A 52 1.36 -12.36 5.04
CA TYR A 52 2.41 -11.71 4.23
C TYR A 52 1.90 -11.23 2.87
N GLU A 53 1.21 -12.08 2.12
CA GLU A 53 0.77 -11.76 0.75
C GLU A 53 -0.19 -10.57 0.73
N GLN A 54 -1.10 -10.51 1.71
CA GLN A 54 -2.03 -9.39 1.86
C GLN A 54 -1.29 -8.12 2.29
N ASN A 55 -0.42 -8.19 3.29
CA ASN A 55 0.34 -7.05 3.78
C ASN A 55 1.24 -6.45 2.69
N GLU A 56 1.90 -7.30 1.90
CA GLU A 56 2.71 -6.87 0.77
C GLU A 56 1.86 -6.19 -0.31
N LYS A 57 0.73 -6.80 -0.67
CA LYS A 57 -0.18 -6.28 -1.69
C LYS A 57 -0.71 -4.88 -1.33
N GLU A 58 -1.06 -4.67 -0.07
CA GLU A 58 -1.51 -3.37 0.45
C GLU A 58 -0.46 -2.25 0.34
N ILE A 59 0.82 -2.60 0.16
CA ILE A 59 1.92 -1.65 -0.05
C ILE A 59 2.25 -1.53 -1.54
N ALA A 60 2.30 -2.66 -2.25
CA ALA A 60 2.68 -2.71 -3.66
C ALA A 60 1.64 -2.11 -4.61
N GLU A 61 0.34 -2.34 -4.37
CA GLU A 61 -0.74 -1.83 -5.23
C GLU A 61 -0.75 -0.30 -5.31
N PRO A 62 -0.72 0.46 -4.19
CA PRO A 62 -0.62 1.92 -4.25
C PRO A 62 0.57 2.44 -5.05
N LEU A 63 1.74 1.79 -4.93
CA LEU A 63 2.95 2.20 -5.66
C LEU A 63 2.81 1.94 -7.16
N ASN A 64 2.19 0.82 -7.53
CA ASN A 64 1.88 0.53 -8.92
C ASN A 64 0.85 1.52 -9.49
N ASP A 65 -0.19 1.84 -8.72
CA ASP A 65 -1.18 2.85 -9.09
C ASP A 65 -0.54 4.23 -9.26
N LEU A 66 0.42 4.62 -8.41
CA LEU A 66 1.14 5.88 -8.56
C LEU A 66 1.94 5.94 -9.86
N LYS A 67 2.67 4.86 -10.16
CA LYS A 67 3.40 4.73 -11.44
C LYS A 67 2.44 4.84 -12.62
N GLN A 68 1.32 4.13 -12.57
CA GLN A 68 0.32 4.13 -13.63
C GLN A 68 -0.35 5.51 -13.77
N ALA A 69 -0.66 6.18 -12.67
CA ALA A 69 -1.23 7.53 -12.65
C ALA A 69 -0.32 8.55 -13.33
N VAL A 70 0.99 8.45 -13.14
CA VAL A 70 1.97 9.32 -13.82
C VAL A 70 1.95 9.08 -15.34
N ILE A 71 1.92 7.81 -15.76
CA ILE A 71 1.84 7.44 -17.18
C ILE A 71 0.54 7.95 -17.80
N GLU A 72 -0.59 7.81 -17.09
CA GLU A 72 -1.90 8.31 -17.50
C GLU A 72 -1.89 9.83 -17.64
N LEU A 73 -1.35 10.56 -16.66
CA LEU A 73 -1.24 12.02 -16.69
C LEU A 73 -0.43 12.53 -17.89
N ILE A 74 0.74 11.93 -18.15
CA ILE A 74 1.61 12.33 -19.27
C ILE A 74 0.95 12.04 -20.62
N ASN A 75 0.24 10.92 -20.73
CA ASN A 75 -0.37 10.49 -21.98
C ASN A 75 -1.78 11.04 -22.22
N CYS A 76 -2.45 11.56 -21.19
CA CYS A 76 -3.80 12.12 -21.30
C CYS A 76 -3.81 13.30 -22.27
N LYS A 77 -4.43 13.09 -23.43
CA LYS A 77 -4.59 14.12 -24.47
C LYS A 77 -5.66 15.12 -24.05
N THR A 78 -6.70 14.64 -23.36
CA THR A 78 -7.81 15.45 -22.88
C THR A 78 -7.33 16.50 -21.88
N LEU A 79 -6.51 16.12 -20.89
CA LEU A 79 -5.91 17.05 -19.93
C LEU A 79 -5.02 18.09 -20.63
N ARG A 80 -4.14 17.67 -21.54
CA ARG A 80 -3.28 18.59 -22.30
C ARG A 80 -4.09 19.62 -23.10
N TYR A 81 -5.20 19.19 -23.68
CA TYR A 81 -6.11 20.09 -24.38
C TYR A 81 -6.77 21.10 -23.43
N ILE A 82 -7.34 20.63 -22.32
CA ILE A 82 -7.98 21.51 -21.32
C ILE A 82 -6.98 22.56 -20.83
N LEU A 83 -5.76 22.17 -20.48
CA LEU A 83 -4.70 23.09 -20.06
C LEU A 83 -4.34 24.10 -21.15
N SER A 84 -4.33 23.69 -22.43
CA SER A 84 -4.03 24.58 -23.55
C SER A 84 -5.14 25.62 -23.79
N VAL A 85 -6.40 25.21 -23.66
CA VAL A 85 -7.56 26.11 -23.77
C VAL A 85 -7.56 27.10 -22.60
N LEU A 86 -7.33 26.62 -21.38
CA LEU A 86 -7.23 27.46 -20.19
C LEU A 86 -6.12 28.49 -20.30
N LEU A 87 -4.93 28.09 -20.77
CA LEU A 87 -3.82 29.02 -20.99
C LEU A 87 -4.19 30.09 -22.03
N SER A 88 -4.85 29.68 -23.12
CA SER A 88 -5.26 30.60 -24.19
C SER A 88 -6.30 31.61 -23.71
N ILE A 89 -7.30 31.15 -22.95
CA ILE A 89 -8.31 32.03 -22.36
C ILE A 89 -7.67 32.96 -21.32
N GLY A 90 -6.81 32.43 -20.43
CA GLY A 90 -6.10 33.23 -19.44
C GLY A 90 -5.23 34.31 -20.07
N ASN A 91 -4.50 33.99 -21.13
CA ASN A 91 -3.71 34.96 -21.89
C ASN A 91 -4.58 36.03 -22.56
N PHE A 92 -5.72 35.64 -23.13
CA PHE A 92 -6.67 36.57 -23.74
C PHE A 92 -7.28 37.52 -22.70
N LEU A 93 -7.77 36.99 -21.57
CA LEU A 93 -8.41 37.77 -20.52
C LEU A 93 -7.45 38.73 -19.80
N ASN A 94 -6.21 38.29 -19.58
CA ASN A 94 -5.21 39.08 -18.84
C ASN A 94 -4.31 39.92 -19.76
N GLY A 95 -4.47 39.83 -21.08
CA GLY A 95 -3.58 40.50 -22.04
C GLY A 95 -2.11 40.05 -21.92
N SER A 96 -1.86 38.81 -21.49
CA SER A 96 -0.53 38.27 -21.23
C SER A 96 -0.08 37.29 -22.32
N THR A 97 1.23 37.01 -22.35
CA THR A 97 1.84 35.99 -23.23
C THR A 97 2.54 34.91 -22.42
N ALA A 98 1.85 34.40 -21.40
CA ALA A 98 2.37 33.33 -20.56
C ALA A 98 2.50 32.02 -21.34
N ARG A 99 3.57 31.26 -21.05
CA ARG A 99 3.82 29.94 -21.67
C ARG A 99 3.26 28.76 -20.87
N GLY A 100 2.73 29.04 -19.68
CA GLY A 100 2.18 28.05 -18.76
C GLY A 100 1.67 28.72 -17.49
N PHE A 101 0.99 27.95 -16.65
CA PHE A 101 0.47 28.38 -15.35
C PHE A 101 0.68 27.27 -14.31
N THR A 102 0.64 27.61 -13.03
CA THR A 102 0.74 26.63 -11.94
C THR A 102 -0.56 25.85 -11.78
N LEU A 103 -0.46 24.55 -11.52
CA LEU A 103 -1.64 23.68 -11.43
C LEU A 103 -2.61 24.07 -10.31
N ASP A 104 -2.14 24.81 -9.28
CA ASP A 104 -2.99 25.37 -8.23
C ASP A 104 -4.09 26.30 -8.78
N TYR A 105 -3.87 26.90 -9.95
CA TYR A 105 -4.88 27.73 -10.61
C TYR A 105 -6.12 26.93 -11.01
N LEU A 106 -6.00 25.61 -11.23
CA LEU A 106 -7.13 24.74 -11.51
C LEU A 106 -8.19 24.89 -10.40
N GLY A 107 -7.79 24.85 -9.12
CA GLY A 107 -8.71 24.99 -7.99
C GLY A 107 -9.48 26.32 -7.95
N ARG A 108 -8.98 27.35 -8.65
CA ARG A 108 -9.61 28.68 -8.73
C ARG A 108 -10.55 28.85 -9.92
N LEU A 109 -10.58 27.91 -10.86
CA LEU A 109 -11.46 27.96 -12.04
C LEU A 109 -12.95 28.07 -11.70
N PRO A 110 -13.49 27.46 -10.62
CA PRO A 110 -14.88 27.64 -10.21
C PRO A 110 -15.20 29.07 -9.74
N GLU A 111 -14.18 29.81 -9.28
CA GLU A 111 -14.33 31.18 -8.77
C GLU A 111 -14.46 32.21 -9.89
N VAL A 112 -13.84 31.95 -11.04
CA VAL A 112 -13.91 32.82 -12.22
C VAL A 112 -15.24 32.61 -12.91
N LYS A 113 -16.14 33.59 -12.81
CA LYS A 113 -17.52 33.51 -13.31
C LYS A 113 -17.77 34.47 -14.45
N ASP A 114 -18.65 34.08 -15.35
CA ASP A 114 -19.19 35.00 -16.35
C ASP A 114 -19.99 36.14 -15.66
N THR A 115 -20.18 37.23 -16.39
CA THR A 115 -20.87 38.42 -15.89
C THR A 115 -22.41 38.33 -15.99
N LYS A 116 -22.95 37.34 -16.71
CA LYS A 116 -24.37 37.31 -17.10
C LYS A 116 -25.17 36.21 -16.39
N TYR A 117 -24.70 34.98 -16.47
CA TYR A 117 -25.32 33.79 -15.90
C TYR A 117 -24.56 33.23 -14.69
N LYS A 118 -23.42 33.84 -14.31
CA LYS A 118 -22.51 33.42 -13.24
C LYS A 118 -21.97 31.99 -13.42
N ASN A 119 -21.89 31.49 -14.66
CA ASN A 119 -21.28 30.20 -14.94
C ASN A 119 -19.76 30.27 -14.75
N SER A 120 -19.15 29.19 -14.27
CA SER A 120 -17.70 29.14 -14.08
C SER A 120 -16.95 29.06 -15.40
N LEU A 121 -15.68 29.48 -15.39
CA LEU A 121 -14.79 29.34 -16.53
C LEU A 121 -14.66 27.86 -16.96
N LEU A 122 -14.68 26.93 -16.01
CA LEU A 122 -14.67 25.49 -16.27
C LEU A 122 -15.88 25.05 -17.10
N HIS A 123 -17.08 25.57 -16.79
CA HIS A 123 -18.28 25.31 -17.58
C HIS A 123 -18.12 25.76 -19.04
N HIS A 124 -17.54 26.93 -19.26
CA HIS A 124 -17.27 27.44 -20.61
C HIS A 124 -16.22 26.62 -21.37
N VAL A 125 -15.18 26.13 -20.69
CA VAL A 125 -14.17 25.25 -21.30
C VAL A 125 -14.80 23.94 -21.75
N PHE A 126 -15.69 23.37 -20.95
CA PHE A 126 -16.40 22.13 -21.31
C PHE A 126 -17.35 22.35 -22.49
N LEU A 127 -18.13 23.44 -22.49
CA LEU A 127 -18.98 23.80 -23.62
C LEU A 127 -18.19 24.04 -24.91
N TYR A 128 -17.06 24.76 -24.82
CA TYR A 128 -16.19 25.01 -25.97
C TYR A 128 -15.63 23.70 -26.53
N ARG A 129 -15.23 22.76 -25.66
CA ARG A 129 -14.81 21.41 -26.08
C ARG A 129 -15.93 20.69 -26.84
N SER A 130 -17.14 20.64 -26.28
CA SER A 130 -18.28 19.98 -26.93
C SER A 130 -18.67 20.63 -28.27
N PHE A 131 -18.43 21.93 -28.43
CA PHE A 131 -18.73 22.67 -29.65
C PHE A 131 -17.67 22.49 -30.75
N VAL A 132 -16.38 22.45 -30.40
CA VAL A 132 -15.27 22.42 -31.37
C VAL A 132 -14.84 21.00 -31.75
N TYR A 133 -14.91 20.06 -30.80
CA TYR A 133 -14.54 18.66 -31.04
C TYR A 133 -15.78 17.80 -30.89
N PHE A 134 -16.44 17.49 -32.01
CA PHE A 134 -17.54 16.50 -32.10
C PHE A 134 -17.07 15.05 -31.84
N VAL A 135 -15.90 14.87 -31.22
CA VAL A 135 -15.19 13.60 -31.10
C VAL A 135 -15.22 13.15 -29.65
N SER A 136 -15.98 12.07 -29.44
CA SER A 136 -16.02 11.17 -28.28
C SER A 136 -15.84 11.83 -26.91
N TYR A 137 -16.90 11.83 -26.11
CA TYR A 137 -16.84 12.06 -24.67
C TYR A 137 -15.94 10.96 -24.04
N SER A 138 -14.63 11.08 -24.16
CA SER A 138 -13.73 10.33 -23.31
C SER A 138 -13.86 10.94 -21.92
N ASP A 139 -14.45 10.16 -21.02
CA ASP A 139 -14.56 10.53 -19.62
C ASP A 139 -13.15 10.66 -19.03
N LEU A 140 -12.82 11.87 -18.56
CA LEU A 140 -11.51 12.15 -17.96
C LEU A 140 -11.28 11.31 -16.71
N HIS A 141 -12.34 10.98 -15.96
CA HIS A 141 -12.23 10.06 -14.82
C HIS A 141 -11.84 8.65 -15.27
N SER A 142 -12.35 8.20 -16.41
CA SER A 142 -11.97 6.92 -17.02
C SER A 142 -10.53 6.94 -17.57
N GLU A 143 -10.07 8.06 -18.12
CA GLU A 143 -8.67 8.23 -18.58
C GLU A 143 -7.65 8.33 -17.42
N LEU A 144 -8.09 8.75 -16.23
CA LEU A 144 -7.25 8.98 -15.04
C LEU A 144 -7.62 8.05 -13.87
N GLY A 145 -8.00 6.80 -14.18
CA GLY A 145 -8.48 5.86 -13.19
C GLY A 145 -7.45 5.49 -12.10
N ALA A 146 -6.18 5.37 -12.45
CA ALA A 146 -5.13 5.08 -11.45
C ALA A 146 -4.86 6.27 -10.54
N LEU A 147 -4.95 7.48 -11.10
CA LEU A 147 -4.89 8.71 -10.31
C LEU A 147 -6.01 8.73 -9.25
N CYS A 148 -7.23 8.28 -9.61
CA CYS A 148 -8.38 8.22 -8.69
C CYS A 148 -8.15 7.30 -7.51
N ARG A 149 -7.45 6.18 -7.73
CA ARG A 149 -7.08 5.25 -6.66
C ARG A 149 -6.00 5.82 -5.76
N CYS A 150 -5.00 6.51 -6.34
CA CYS A 150 -3.92 7.15 -5.59
C CYS A 150 -4.39 8.20 -4.57
N HIS A 151 -5.49 8.91 -4.87
CA HIS A 151 -6.05 9.91 -3.95
C HIS A 151 -6.59 9.31 -2.64
N ARG A 152 -7.07 8.07 -2.69
CA ARG A 152 -7.63 7.38 -1.52
C ARG A 152 -6.54 6.76 -0.62
N VAL A 153 -5.29 6.79 -1.06
CA VAL A 153 -4.16 6.18 -0.35
C VAL A 153 -3.63 7.16 0.69
N ASP A 154 -3.47 6.69 1.92
CA ASP A 154 -2.73 7.40 2.95
C ASP A 154 -1.22 7.18 2.75
N TRP A 155 -0.58 8.16 2.13
CA TRP A 155 0.85 8.15 1.84
C TRP A 155 1.74 8.35 3.08
N ASP A 156 1.18 8.79 4.21
CA ASP A 156 1.91 8.94 5.48
C ASP A 156 1.93 7.60 6.26
N GLU A 157 0.93 6.74 6.03
CA GLU A 157 0.85 5.41 6.66
C GLU A 157 1.62 4.33 5.90
N LEU A 158 1.70 4.44 4.57
CA LEU A 158 2.44 3.49 3.73
C LEU A 158 3.90 3.20 4.14
N PRO A 159 4.74 4.18 4.54
CA PRO A 159 6.10 3.89 5.02
C PRO A 159 6.10 3.08 6.31
N LYS A 160 5.16 3.33 7.23
CA LYS A 160 5.07 2.60 8.50
C LYS A 160 4.70 1.14 8.26
N ARG A 161 3.81 0.89 7.29
CA ARG A 161 3.46 -0.47 6.84
C ARG A 161 4.66 -1.20 6.25
N LEU A 162 5.46 -0.51 5.43
CA LEU A 162 6.68 -1.07 4.86
C LEU A 162 7.73 -1.39 5.92
N GLU A 163 7.98 -0.48 6.86
CA GLU A 163 8.90 -0.71 7.99
C GLU A 163 8.46 -1.88 8.87
N LYS A 164 7.15 -1.99 9.11
CA LYS A 164 6.56 -3.13 9.83
C LYS A 164 6.79 -4.44 9.08
N LEU A 165 6.52 -4.48 7.77
CA LEU A 165 6.73 -5.68 6.95
C LEU A 165 8.20 -6.11 6.94
N GLU A 166 9.13 -5.16 6.88
CA GLU A 166 10.57 -5.42 6.96
C GLU A 166 10.97 -5.99 8.34
N THR A 167 10.44 -5.40 9.41
CA THR A 167 10.68 -5.86 10.78
C THR A 167 10.14 -7.26 11.01
N ASP A 168 8.92 -7.53 10.55
CA ASP A 168 8.26 -8.83 10.68
C ASP A 168 8.97 -9.90 9.82
N SER A 169 9.49 -9.54 8.66
CA SER A 169 10.33 -10.43 7.84
C SER A 169 11.65 -10.77 8.55
N LYS A 170 12.30 -9.81 9.21
CA LYS A 170 13.53 -10.05 9.99
C LYS A 170 13.26 -10.95 11.21
N ARG A 171 12.20 -10.68 11.97
CA ARG A 171 11.77 -11.52 13.10
C ARG A 171 11.44 -12.94 12.66
N SER A 172 10.76 -13.09 11.52
CA SER A 172 10.44 -14.41 10.96
C SER A 172 11.68 -15.24 10.64
N TRP A 173 12.77 -14.61 10.20
CA TRP A 173 14.06 -15.26 10.01
C TRP A 173 14.69 -15.73 11.33
N GLU A 174 14.60 -14.92 12.38
CA GLU A 174 15.07 -15.29 13.73
C GLU A 174 14.27 -16.46 14.30
N HIS A 175 12.93 -16.42 14.18
CA HIS A 175 12.06 -17.52 14.57
C HIS A 175 12.38 -18.81 13.81
N TYR A 176 12.55 -18.73 12.49
CA TYR A 176 12.98 -19.86 11.66
C TYR A 176 14.31 -20.47 12.18
N ARG A 177 15.32 -19.63 12.44
CA ARG A 177 16.59 -20.12 12.99
C ARG A 177 16.41 -20.81 14.34
N LEU A 178 15.65 -20.22 15.25
CA LEU A 178 15.40 -20.82 16.57
C LEU A 178 14.71 -22.19 16.45
N ILE A 179 13.69 -22.31 15.60
CA ILE A 179 12.92 -23.54 15.41
C ILE A 179 13.76 -24.68 14.82
N PHE A 180 14.53 -24.39 13.76
CA PHE A 180 15.19 -25.43 12.96
C PHE A 180 16.68 -25.61 13.27
N SER A 181 17.27 -24.77 14.14
CA SER A 181 18.65 -24.98 14.64
C SER A 181 18.73 -26.07 15.70
N SER A 182 17.64 -26.33 16.42
CA SER A 182 17.55 -27.31 17.51
C SER A 182 17.10 -28.71 17.08
N GLU A 183 16.59 -28.87 15.85
CA GLU A 183 16.02 -30.14 15.37
C GLU A 183 17.07 -31.01 14.66
N LYS A 184 17.22 -32.27 15.09
CA LYS A 184 18.10 -33.25 14.43
C LYS A 184 17.53 -33.63 13.05
N GLU A 185 18.38 -33.58 12.03
CA GLU A 185 18.12 -33.74 10.59
C GLU A 185 17.59 -35.12 10.12
N SER A 186 17.12 -35.96 11.04
CA SER A 186 16.81 -37.37 10.78
C SER A 186 15.43 -37.62 10.16
N ASN A 187 14.54 -36.61 10.11
CA ASN A 187 13.19 -36.77 9.57
C ASN A 187 13.02 -36.04 8.23
N LYS A 188 12.77 -36.80 7.15
CA LYS A 188 12.57 -36.29 5.79
C LYS A 188 11.51 -35.18 5.71
N ASN A 189 10.42 -35.31 6.46
CA ASN A 189 9.33 -34.33 6.47
C ASN A 189 9.76 -32.99 7.08
N ILE A 190 10.59 -33.02 8.13
CA ILE A 190 11.13 -31.82 8.77
C ILE A 190 12.05 -31.07 7.81
N ASN A 191 12.90 -31.80 7.07
CA ASN A 191 13.80 -31.20 6.09
C ASN A 191 13.03 -30.52 4.94
N THR A 192 11.90 -31.11 4.48
CA THR A 192 11.04 -30.47 3.47
C THR A 192 10.38 -29.20 4.00
N ILE A 193 9.87 -29.23 5.24
CA ILE A 193 9.26 -28.05 5.88
C ILE A 193 10.30 -26.95 6.08
N LYS A 194 11.51 -27.30 6.55
CA LYS A 194 12.64 -26.37 6.72
C LYS A 194 12.96 -25.66 5.40
N ALA A 195 13.16 -26.41 4.32
CA ALA A 195 13.43 -25.85 2.99
C ALA A 195 12.29 -24.94 2.48
N PHE A 196 11.03 -25.30 2.75
CA PHE A 196 9.88 -24.47 2.38
C PHE A 196 9.92 -23.11 3.09
N TYR A 197 10.11 -23.09 4.41
CA TYR A 197 10.16 -21.84 5.19
C TYR A 197 11.37 -20.99 4.83
N GLU A 198 12.52 -21.62 4.58
CA GLU A 198 13.73 -20.93 4.13
C GLU A 198 13.50 -20.20 2.81
N LEU A 199 12.95 -20.90 1.81
CA LEU A 199 12.61 -20.30 0.52
C LEU A 199 11.60 -19.18 0.68
N PHE A 200 10.56 -19.39 1.49
CA PHE A 200 9.53 -18.38 1.75
C PHE A 200 10.13 -17.10 2.32
N ILE A 201 10.95 -17.19 3.38
CA ILE A 201 11.54 -16.00 4.03
C ILE A 201 12.53 -15.30 3.08
N LEU A 202 13.29 -16.06 2.29
CA LEU A 202 14.18 -15.47 1.28
C LEU A 202 13.39 -14.66 0.24
N VAL A 203 12.28 -15.22 -0.25
CA VAL A 203 11.38 -14.53 -1.18
C VAL A 203 10.78 -13.28 -0.53
N CYS A 204 10.34 -13.36 0.73
CA CYS A 204 9.79 -12.21 1.46
C CYS A 204 10.81 -11.07 1.59
N SER A 205 12.03 -11.41 1.99
CA SER A 205 13.14 -10.46 2.10
C SER A 205 13.42 -9.78 0.75
N TYR A 206 13.55 -10.58 -0.31
CA TYR A 206 13.80 -10.05 -1.65
C TYR A 206 12.68 -9.11 -2.14
N ARG A 207 11.42 -9.53 -2.00
CA ARG A 207 10.26 -8.71 -2.39
C ARG A 207 10.17 -7.41 -1.57
N THR A 208 10.43 -7.48 -0.27
CA THR A 208 10.46 -6.29 0.60
C THR A 208 11.55 -5.31 0.14
N THR A 209 12.74 -5.79 -0.23
CA THR A 209 13.81 -4.92 -0.77
C THR A 209 13.46 -4.28 -2.10
N ILE A 210 12.74 -4.98 -2.97
CA ILE A 210 12.24 -4.40 -4.23
C ILE A 210 11.24 -3.28 -3.93
N ILE A 211 10.27 -3.54 -3.04
CA ILE A 211 9.25 -2.56 -2.68
C ILE A 211 9.88 -1.32 -2.04
N ASP A 212 10.86 -1.49 -1.16
CA ASP A 212 11.62 -0.37 -0.59
C ASP A 212 12.39 0.42 -1.67
N GLY A 213 12.99 -0.28 -2.63
CA GLY A 213 13.60 0.36 -3.81
C GLY A 213 12.60 1.24 -4.58
N ILE A 214 11.43 0.69 -4.91
CA ILE A 214 10.35 1.41 -5.60
C ILE A 214 9.87 2.61 -4.77
N TRP A 215 9.72 2.42 -3.45
CA TRP A 215 9.32 3.48 -2.53
C TRP A 215 10.33 4.63 -2.50
N ARG A 216 11.64 4.36 -2.50
CA ARG A 216 12.66 5.42 -2.56
C ARG A 216 12.67 6.16 -3.89
N GLU A 217 12.42 5.45 -4.99
CA GLU A 217 12.40 6.06 -6.32
C GLU A 217 11.18 6.96 -6.57
N LYS A 218 10.11 6.84 -5.77
CA LYS A 218 8.94 7.71 -5.91
C LYS A 218 9.27 9.20 -5.80
N GLU A 219 10.33 9.57 -5.08
CA GLU A 219 10.73 10.99 -4.97
C GLU A 219 11.15 11.56 -6.32
N LYS A 220 11.81 10.76 -7.17
CA LYS A 220 12.12 11.14 -8.55
C LYS A 220 10.85 11.37 -9.36
N VAL A 221 9.80 10.59 -9.09
CA VAL A 221 8.48 10.76 -9.74
C VAL A 221 7.83 12.08 -9.34
N TYR A 222 7.88 12.43 -8.04
CA TYR A 222 7.40 13.73 -7.56
C TYR A 222 8.19 14.90 -8.14
N GLU A 223 9.52 14.77 -8.24
CA GLU A 223 10.39 15.77 -8.87
C GLU A 223 10.08 15.96 -10.36
N ILE A 224 9.87 14.88 -11.12
CA ILE A 224 9.50 14.93 -12.55
C ILE A 224 8.19 15.70 -12.74
N LEU A 225 7.21 15.46 -11.86
CA LEU A 225 5.93 16.14 -11.93
C LEU A 225 5.99 17.58 -11.40
N ARG A 226 7.12 18.04 -10.82
CA ARG A 226 7.25 19.31 -10.07
C ARG A 226 6.10 19.50 -9.06
N ILE A 227 5.67 18.39 -8.47
CA ILE A 227 4.60 18.37 -7.49
C ILE A 227 5.26 18.48 -6.12
N GLU A 228 5.12 19.63 -5.47
CA GLU A 228 5.36 19.68 -4.03
C GLU A 228 4.33 18.78 -3.34
N LYS A 229 4.86 17.85 -2.54
CA LYS A 229 4.21 16.69 -1.96
C LYS A 229 2.80 17.03 -1.41
N LYS A 230 1.80 16.21 -1.76
CA LYS A 230 0.35 16.28 -1.44
C LYS A 230 -0.55 17.13 -2.34
N HIS A 231 -0.26 18.41 -2.55
CA HIS A 231 -1.30 19.32 -3.02
C HIS A 231 -1.77 19.10 -4.46
N VAL A 232 -0.92 18.68 -5.39
CA VAL A 232 -1.33 18.64 -6.80
C VAL A 232 -2.24 17.45 -7.13
N ILE A 233 -2.08 16.30 -6.48
CA ILE A 233 -3.02 15.18 -6.65
C ILE A 233 -4.38 15.57 -6.05
N GLU A 234 -4.39 16.09 -4.81
CA GLU A 234 -5.62 16.59 -4.16
C GLU A 234 -6.27 17.76 -4.92
N CYS A 235 -5.50 18.70 -5.46
CA CYS A 235 -6.00 19.83 -6.26
C CYS A 235 -6.51 19.38 -7.63
N MET A 236 -5.86 18.40 -8.28
CA MET A 236 -6.42 17.83 -9.52
C MET A 236 -7.74 17.10 -9.24
N PHE A 237 -7.89 16.41 -8.10
CA PHE A 237 -9.15 15.76 -7.70
C PHE A 237 -10.28 16.70 -7.29
N ASN A 238 -9.95 17.78 -6.57
CA ASN A 238 -10.97 18.73 -6.13
C ASN A 238 -11.45 19.63 -7.29
N THR A 239 -10.73 19.65 -8.42
CA THR A 239 -11.05 20.51 -9.57
C THR A 239 -11.61 19.75 -10.77
N LEU A 240 -11.09 18.56 -11.09
CA LEU A 240 -11.54 17.74 -12.23
C LEU A 240 -12.63 16.77 -11.81
#